data_AF-A0A7X8HQ38-F1
#
_entry.id   AF-A0A7X8HQ38-F1
#
_cell.length_a   1.000
_cell.length_b   1.000
_cell.length_c   1.000
_cell.angle_alpha   90.00
_cell.angle_beta   90.00
_cell.angle_gamma   90.00
#
_symmetry.space_group_name_H-M   'P 1'
#
loop_
_entity.id
_entity.type
_entity.pdbx_description
1 polymer ?
#
loop_
_entity_poly.entity_id
_entity_poly.type
_entity_poly.pdbx_seq_one_letter_code
_entity_poly.pdbx_strand_id
1 'polypeptide(L)'
;MELQERVQDGYDQEAIDKLNRIIPYTDTKIYWRDGYGWTSRFWESLLAMGWKMVPSPLDPDYVLALDEHGVECLAAGPGRIPLLRLLTNYFIGGG
;
A
#
# COMPACT_ATOMS: atom_id res chain seq x y z
N MET A 1 -15.09 1.52 -23.39
CA MET A 1 -14.81 2.13 -22.06
C MET A 1 -13.32 1.96 -21.87
N GLU A 2 -12.56 3.03 -22.00
CA GLU A 2 -11.10 2.98 -22.02
C GLU A 2 -10.58 2.41 -20.69
N LEU A 3 -9.93 1.25 -20.75
CA LEU A 3 -9.01 0.83 -19.71
C LEU A 3 -7.87 1.85 -19.73
N GLN A 4 -8.01 2.95 -18.99
CA GLN A 4 -6.84 3.74 -18.63
C GLN A 4 -5.87 2.77 -17.97
N GLU A 5 -4.68 2.64 -18.53
CA GLU A 5 -3.62 1.80 -17.98
C GLU A 5 -3.27 2.36 -16.60
N ARG A 6 -3.82 1.72 -15.56
CA ARG A 6 -3.58 2.05 -14.15
C ARG A 6 -2.20 1.57 -13.79
N VAL A 7 -1.16 2.34 -14.11
CA VAL A 7 0.23 2.03 -13.80
C VAL A 7 0.74 3.00 -12.74
N GLN A 8 1.19 2.47 -11.61
CA GLN A 8 1.86 3.23 -10.55
C GLN A 8 2.94 2.35 -9.93
N ASP A 9 4.11 2.93 -9.68
CA ASP A 9 5.27 2.27 -9.06
C ASP A 9 5.73 1.00 -9.79
N GLY A 10 5.51 0.94 -11.12
CA GLY A 10 5.81 -0.24 -11.94
C GLY A 10 4.76 -1.36 -11.85
N TYR A 11 3.62 -1.12 -11.19
CA TYR A 11 2.53 -2.09 -11.08
C TYR A 11 1.32 -1.63 -11.89
N ASP A 12 0.93 -2.48 -12.84
CA ASP A 12 -0.34 -2.43 -13.54
C ASP A 12 -1.40 -3.31 -12.84
N GLN A 13 -2.62 -3.33 -13.39
CA GLN A 13 -3.72 -4.14 -12.87
C GLN A 13 -3.39 -5.64 -12.88
N GLU A 14 -2.70 -6.15 -13.91
CA GLU A 14 -2.37 -7.58 -13.99
C GLU A 14 -1.38 -7.99 -12.89
N ALA A 15 -0.38 -7.15 -12.61
CA ALA A 15 0.57 -7.35 -11.54
C ALA A 15 -0.12 -7.35 -10.17
N ILE A 16 -1.04 -6.41 -9.93
CA ILE A 16 -1.84 -6.36 -8.69
C ILE A 16 -2.77 -7.58 -8.57
N ASP A 17 -3.40 -8.02 -9.65
CA ASP A 17 -4.25 -9.21 -9.62
C ASP A 17 -3.46 -10.48 -9.27
N LYS A 18 -2.22 -10.61 -9.78
CA LYS A 18 -1.31 -11.70 -9.40
C LYS A 18 -0.94 -11.64 -7.91
N LEU A 19 -0.66 -10.46 -7.37
CA LEU A 19 -0.39 -10.27 -5.94
C LEU A 19 -1.62 -10.63 -5.08
N ASN A 20 -2.82 -10.21 -5.49
CA ASN A 20 -4.04 -10.47 -4.73
C ASN A 20 -4.43 -11.95 -4.67
N ARG A 21 -3.91 -12.81 -5.56
CA ARG A 21 -4.11 -14.26 -5.50
C ARG A 21 -3.40 -14.91 -4.31
N ILE A 22 -2.30 -14.32 -3.84
CA ILE A 22 -1.52 -14.83 -2.71
C ILE A 22 -1.88 -14.15 -1.38
N ILE A 23 -2.68 -13.08 -1.41
CA ILE A 23 -3.15 -12.37 -0.21
C ILE A 23 -4.44 -13.05 0.29
N PRO A 24 -4.43 -13.69 1.47
CA PRO A 24 -5.58 -14.46 1.95
C PRO A 24 -6.72 -13.58 2.48
N TYR A 25 -6.43 -12.39 3.01
CA TYR A 25 -7.42 -11.53 3.64
C TYR A 25 -7.97 -10.48 2.67
N THR A 26 -9.29 -10.42 2.55
CA THR A 26 -9.96 -9.49 1.63
C THR A 26 -9.65 -8.03 1.92
N ASP A 27 -9.55 -7.65 3.19
CA ASP A 27 -9.34 -6.24 3.58
C ASP A 27 -7.92 -5.73 3.23
N THR A 28 -6.96 -6.63 3.05
CA THR A 28 -5.59 -6.28 2.67
C THR A 28 -5.33 -6.42 1.17
N LYS A 29 -6.32 -6.86 0.39
CA LYS A 29 -6.21 -6.88 -1.07
C LYS A 29 -6.08 -5.47 -1.63
N ILE A 30 -5.20 -5.33 -2.61
CA ILE A 30 -4.85 -4.06 -3.23
C ILE A 30 -5.83 -3.78 -4.38
N TYR A 31 -6.33 -2.55 -4.44
CA TYR A 31 -7.23 -2.10 -5.49
C TYR A 31 -6.94 -0.65 -5.87
N TRP A 32 -7.41 -0.24 -7.05
CA TRP A 32 -7.22 1.12 -7.54
C TRP A 32 -8.34 2.04 -7.03
N ARG A 33 -7.97 3.17 -6.44
CA ARG A 33 -8.89 4.24 -6.07
C ARG A 33 -8.60 5.48 -6.90
N ASP A 34 -9.60 5.95 -7.63
CA ASP A 34 -9.47 7.15 -8.46
C ASP A 34 -9.08 8.37 -7.63
N GLY A 35 -8.09 9.13 -8.11
CA GLY A 35 -7.51 10.28 -7.40
C GLY A 35 -6.56 9.94 -6.25
N TYR A 36 -6.39 8.67 -5.89
CA TYR A 36 -5.46 8.23 -4.84
C TYR A 36 -4.38 7.26 -5.36
N GLY A 37 -4.75 6.36 -6.27
CA GLY A 37 -3.90 5.28 -6.78
C GLY A 37 -4.14 3.95 -6.07
N TRP A 38 -3.15 3.07 -6.07
CA TRP A 38 -3.25 1.76 -5.41
C TRP A 38 -3.37 1.89 -3.88
N THR A 39 -4.32 1.17 -3.29
CA THR A 39 -4.62 1.16 -1.85
C THR A 39 -5.18 -0.20 -1.41
N SER A 40 -5.45 -0.39 -0.12
CA SER A 40 -6.25 -1.50 0.42
C SER A 40 -7.22 -0.98 1.46
N ARG A 41 -8.29 -1.73 1.78
CA ARG A 41 -9.26 -1.30 2.80
C ARG A 41 -8.60 -1.15 4.17
N PHE A 42 -7.66 -2.04 4.49
CA PHE A 42 -6.87 -1.95 5.71
C PHE A 42 -6.05 -0.66 5.75
N TRP A 43 -5.37 -0.31 4.67
CA TRP A 43 -4.62 0.95 4.60
C TRP A 43 -5.54 2.18 4.72
N GLU A 44 -6.73 2.14 4.13
CA GLU A 44 -7.70 3.23 4.27
C GLU A 44 -8.19 3.41 5.71
N SER A 45 -8.34 2.33 6.47
CA SER A 45 -8.63 2.40 7.91
C SER A 45 -7.48 3.05 8.68
N LEU A 46 -6.22 2.69 8.38
CA LEU A 46 -5.04 3.33 8.98
C LEU A 46 -5.00 4.83 8.63
N LEU A 47 -5.23 5.17 7.36
CA LEU A 47 -5.30 6.55 6.88
C LEU A 47 -6.38 7.35 7.62
N ALA A 48 -7.55 6.75 7.86
CA ALA A 48 -8.62 7.37 8.63
C ALA A 48 -8.28 7.59 10.11
N MET A 49 -7.37 6.78 10.67
CA MET A 49 -6.83 6.98 12.03
C MET A 49 -5.73 8.05 12.10
N GLY A 50 -5.25 8.56 10.96
CA GLY A 50 -4.23 9.59 10.89
C GLY A 50 -2.87 9.10 10.39
N TRP A 51 -2.76 7.83 10.00
CA TRP A 51 -1.53 7.29 9.42
C TRP A 51 -1.26 7.92 8.05
N LYS A 52 0.01 8.00 7.68
CA LYS A 52 0.44 8.60 6.40
C LYS A 52 1.58 7.83 5.77
N MET A 53 1.54 7.77 4.43
CA MET A 53 2.69 7.35 3.62
C MET A 53 3.47 8.59 3.20
N VAL A 54 4.77 8.62 3.47
CA VAL A 54 5.66 9.70 3.03
C VAL A 54 6.92 9.14 2.39
N PRO A 55 7.54 9.83 1.41
CA PRO A 55 8.86 9.43 0.92
C PRO A 55 9.88 9.43 2.06
N SER A 56 10.81 8.47 2.04
CA SER A 56 11.91 8.46 3.01
C SER A 56 12.90 9.60 2.73
N PRO A 57 13.34 10.34 3.77
CA PRO A 57 14.36 11.37 3.60
C PRO A 57 15.77 10.80 3.37
N LEU A 58 15.98 9.52 3.69
CA LEU A 58 17.27 8.83 3.52
C LEU A 58 17.37 8.14 2.15
N ASP A 59 16.25 7.64 1.63
CA ASP A 59 16.16 6.97 0.33
C ASP A 59 14.85 7.34 -0.37
N PRO A 60 14.88 8.25 -1.38
CA PRO A 60 13.67 8.70 -2.06
C PRO A 60 12.87 7.60 -2.77
N ASP A 61 13.46 6.44 -3.04
CA ASP A 61 12.75 5.32 -3.66
C ASP A 61 11.87 4.56 -2.64
N TYR A 62 12.10 4.76 -1.35
CA TYR A 62 11.35 4.13 -0.28
C TYR A 62 10.21 5.01 0.22
N VAL A 63 9.14 4.34 0.63
CA VAL A 63 7.99 4.94 1.32
C VAL A 63 8.01 4.50 2.77
N LEU A 64 7.77 5.45 3.67
CA LEU A 64 7.57 5.24 5.10
C LEU A 64 6.09 5.28 5.42
N ALA A 65 5.60 4.36 6.25
CA ALA A 65 4.30 4.46 6.91
C ALA A 65 4.52 4.98 8.33
N LEU A 66 3.98 6.17 8.58
CA LEU A 66 4.02 6.82 9.88
C LEU A 66 2.64 6.70 10.53
N ASP A 67 2.59 6.43 11.84
CA ASP A 67 1.36 6.43 12.63
C ASP A 67 0.79 7.85 12.82
N GLU A 68 -0.32 7.94 13.55
CA GLU A 68 -0.98 9.21 13.88
C GLU A 68 -0.12 10.20 14.69
N HIS A 69 0.92 9.70 15.36
CA HIS A 69 1.89 10.49 16.11
C HIS A 69 3.12 10.86 15.28
N GLY A 70 3.22 10.36 14.04
CA GLY A 70 4.36 10.56 13.16
C GLY A 70 5.53 9.62 13.44
N VAL A 71 5.33 8.55 14.22
CA VAL A 71 6.34 7.52 14.46
C VAL A 71 6.37 6.58 13.26
N GLU A 72 7.56 6.27 12.78
CA GLU A 72 7.76 5.30 11.71
C GLU A 72 7.44 3.88 12.19
N CYS A 73 6.47 3.23 11.55
CA CYS A 73 6.10 1.86 11.84
C CYS A 73 6.63 0.87 10.81
N LEU A 74 6.65 1.26 9.53
CA LEU A 74 7.08 0.41 8.42
C LEU A 74 7.77 1.25 7.35
N ALA A 75 8.71 0.64 6.63
CA ALA A 75 9.34 1.21 5.46
C ALA A 75 9.47 0.14 4.37
N ALA A 76 9.17 0.47 3.12
CA ALA A 76 9.37 -0.43 1.99
C ALA A 76 9.52 0.35 0.69
N GLY A 77 10.23 -0.24 -0.27
CA GLY A 77 10.45 0.32 -1.59
C GLY A 77 10.82 -0.74 -2.62
N PRO A 78 10.83 -0.38 -3.92
CA PRO A 78 10.53 0.95 -4.44
C PRO A 78 9.02 1.24 -4.52
N GLY A 79 8.62 2.46 -4.13
CA GLY A 79 7.23 2.93 -4.20
C GLY A 79 6.28 2.31 -3.17
N ARG A 80 4.97 2.49 -3.36
CA ARG A 80 3.95 2.18 -2.35
C ARG A 80 3.51 0.73 -2.30
N ILE A 81 3.58 0.02 -3.43
CA ILE A 81 3.07 -1.36 -3.53
C ILE A 81 3.80 -2.32 -2.60
N PRO A 82 5.15 -2.27 -2.48
CA PRO A 82 5.86 -3.04 -1.47
C PRO A 82 5.37 -2.79 -0.05
N LEU A 83 5.00 -1.54 0.29
CA LEU A 83 4.48 -1.19 1.61
C LEU A 83 3.08 -1.76 1.84
N LEU A 84 2.18 -1.62 0.87
CA LEU A 84 0.83 -2.22 0.93
C LEU A 84 0.91 -3.75 1.07
N ARG A 85 1.85 -4.38 0.36
CA ARG A 85 2.11 -5.81 0.50
C ARG A 85 2.69 -6.16 1.87
N LEU A 86 3.54 -5.32 2.46
CA LEU A 86 4.06 -5.56 3.81
C LEU A 86 2.95 -5.48 4.86
N LEU A 87 2.01 -4.55 4.72
CA LEU A 87 0.84 -4.43 5.59
C LEU A 87 -0.03 -5.70 5.58
N THR A 88 -0.08 -6.43 4.46
CA THR A 88 -0.81 -7.71 4.41
C THR A 88 -0.21 -8.74 5.37
N ASN A 89 1.11 -8.70 5.58
CA ASN A 89 1.81 -9.57 6.53
C ASN A 89 1.67 -9.06 7.97
N TYR A 90 1.66 -7.74 8.19
CA TYR A 90 1.46 -7.16 9.51
C TYR A 90 0.09 -7.54 10.10
N PHE A 91 -0.96 -7.57 9.26
CA PHE A 91 -2.29 -8.05 9.63
C PHE A 91 -2.30 -9.52 10.12
N ILE A 92 -1.31 -10.33 9.70
CA ILE A 92 -1.19 -11.74 10.10
C ILE A 92 -0.51 -11.89 11.47
N GLY A 93 0.40 -10.98 11.81
CA GLY A 93 1.21 -11.04 13.04
C GLY A 93 0.65 -10.26 14.23
N GLY A 94 -0.32 -9.36 14.01
CA GLY A 94 -0.96 -8.58 15.07
C GLY A 94 -2.22 -9.26 15.60
N GLY A 95 -2.04 -10.17 16.55
CA GLY A 95 -3.08 -10.69 17.44
C GLY A 95 -2.79 -10.29 18.88
#